data_AF-A0A6J1NKF3-F1
#
_entry.id   AF-A0A6J1NKF3-F1
#
_cell.length_a   1.000
_cell.length_b   1.000
_cell.length_c   1.000
_cell.angle_alpha   90.00
_cell.angle_beta   90.00
_cell.angle_gamma   90.00
#
_symmetry.space_group_name_H-M   'P 1'
#
loop_
_entity.id
_entity.type
_entity.pdbx_description
1 polymer ?
#
loop_
_entity_poly.entity_id
_entity_poly.type
_entity_poly.pdbx_seq_one_letter_code
_entity_poly.pdbx_strand_id
1 'polypeptide(L)'
;MLRNSIKSHLMPKCHEVQSVCAYSSKLDAIREKLREGPGLSDFIPEDRPKNWEEYEGKLKRERGDSERLRLPPWLKTSIPTGSKFSALKDQLRNMKLSTVCEEARCPNIGECWSGGKNGTSTATIMLMGDTCTRGCMFCSVKTSRAPPPLDPDEPVNTAKAIHEWGVGYIVLTSVDRDDLPDGGSAHFAETVRQIKIQSKEILVECLVPDFRGNRDSVATIAASGLDVFAHNIETVERLTPFVRDKRAGYRQTLKVLATAKEINPDLITKSSIMLGLGETDQQVEQTMKDLKSAGVDCVTLGQYMQPTRRHLKVHEYVTPAKFKQWEEVGLCLGFLYTASGPLVRSSYRAGEFFIASLLRDRKADSL
;
A
#
# COMPACT_ATOMS: atom_id res chain seq x y z
N MET A 1 32.12 33.07 6.31
CA MET A 1 31.81 32.99 4.86
C MET A 1 32.33 31.65 4.34
N LEU A 2 31.45 30.67 4.12
CA LEU A 2 31.70 29.48 3.30
C LEU A 2 30.32 28.87 3.05
N ARG A 3 29.72 29.22 1.90
CA ARG A 3 28.40 28.76 1.47
C ARG A 3 28.54 27.31 0.99
N ASN A 4 27.87 26.37 1.65
CA ASN A 4 27.73 25.00 1.18
C ASN A 4 26.83 24.97 -0.06
N SER A 5 27.46 24.85 -1.23
CA SER A 5 26.78 24.59 -2.50
C SER A 5 26.45 23.10 -2.60
N ILE A 6 25.22 22.73 -2.25
CA ILE A 6 24.64 21.44 -2.64
C ILE A 6 24.35 21.55 -4.13
N LYS A 7 25.26 21.06 -4.97
CA LYS A 7 24.96 20.81 -6.40
C LYS A 7 23.93 19.69 -6.46
N SER A 8 22.67 20.05 -6.66
CA SER A 8 21.65 19.13 -7.14
C SER A 8 22.15 18.52 -8.45
N HIS A 9 22.42 17.22 -8.46
CA HIS A 9 22.43 16.48 -9.71
C HIS A 9 20.99 16.49 -10.20
N LEU A 10 20.64 17.47 -11.04
CA LEU A 10 19.42 17.42 -11.83
C LEU A 10 19.48 16.12 -12.64
N MET A 11 18.62 15.16 -12.30
CA MET A 11 18.30 14.09 -13.24
C MET A 11 17.74 14.73 -14.52
N PRO A 12 18.06 14.20 -15.70
CA PRO A 12 17.64 14.82 -16.95
C PRO A 12 16.13 15.00 -16.96
N LYS A 13 15.70 16.20 -17.36
CA LYS A 13 14.27 16.51 -17.57
C LYS A 13 13.70 15.49 -18.55
N CYS A 14 12.42 15.18 -18.39
CA CYS A 14 11.60 14.22 -19.15
C CYS A 14 11.64 14.35 -20.70
N HIS A 15 12.44 15.25 -21.26
CA HIS A 15 12.56 15.48 -22.70
C HIS A 15 13.47 14.50 -23.45
N GLU A 16 14.27 13.66 -22.78
CA GLU A 16 15.16 12.69 -23.47
C GLU A 16 14.61 11.26 -23.53
N VAL A 17 13.38 11.02 -23.08
CA VAL A 17 12.68 9.73 -23.26
C VAL A 17 11.51 9.90 -24.24
N GLN A 18 11.75 10.58 -25.36
CA GLN A 18 10.82 10.60 -26.50
C GLN A 18 11.34 9.66 -27.58
N SER A 19 11.26 8.36 -27.33
CA SER A 19 11.29 7.37 -28.40
C SER A 19 10.75 6.06 -27.87
N VAL A 20 9.61 5.65 -28.44
CA VAL A 20 8.90 4.37 -28.26
C VAL A 20 7.92 4.29 -27.07
N CYS A 21 6.83 5.05 -27.14
CA CYS A 21 5.58 4.70 -26.45
C CYS A 21 4.40 4.83 -27.42
N ALA A 22 4.26 3.86 -28.31
CA ALA A 22 3.00 3.62 -29.03
C ALA A 22 2.24 2.52 -28.28
N TYR A 23 1.45 2.89 -27.26
CA TYR A 23 0.53 1.97 -26.58
C TYR A 23 -0.87 2.60 -26.46
N SER A 24 -1.80 2.01 -27.21
CA SER A 24 -3.27 2.00 -27.10
C SER A 24 -4.00 3.29 -26.72
N SER A 25 -4.73 3.85 -27.70
CA SER A 25 -5.68 4.97 -27.56
C SER A 25 -6.74 4.80 -26.46
N LYS A 26 -7.00 3.57 -25.98
CA LYS A 26 -7.91 3.30 -24.86
C LYS A 26 -7.35 3.76 -23.50
N LEU A 27 -6.04 3.65 -23.28
CA LEU A 27 -5.43 4.08 -22.01
C LEU A 27 -5.35 5.60 -21.92
N ASP A 28 -5.13 6.27 -23.05
CA ASP A 28 -5.13 7.72 -23.12
C ASP A 28 -6.54 8.30 -22.93
N ALA A 29 -7.57 7.63 -23.46
CA ALA A 29 -8.96 8.00 -23.21
C ALA A 29 -9.38 7.85 -21.73
N ILE A 30 -8.90 6.81 -21.05
CA ILE A 30 -9.09 6.63 -19.60
C ILE A 30 -8.36 7.72 -18.82
N ARG A 31 -7.11 8.06 -19.19
CA ARG A 31 -6.31 9.12 -18.56
C ARG A 31 -6.90 10.52 -18.74
N GLU A 32 -7.50 10.83 -19.89
CA GLU A 32 -8.15 12.12 -20.11
C GLU A 32 -9.40 12.29 -19.23
N LYS A 33 -10.25 11.27 -19.13
CA LYS A 33 -11.42 11.31 -18.23
C LYS A 33 -11.04 11.35 -16.74
N LEU A 34 -9.95 10.69 -16.37
CA LEU A 34 -9.42 10.70 -15.00
C LEU A 34 -8.87 12.07 -14.55
N ARG A 35 -8.54 12.99 -15.48
CA ARG A 35 -8.21 14.38 -15.13
C ARG A 35 -9.42 15.15 -14.60
N GLU A 36 -10.64 14.67 -14.83
CA GLU A 36 -11.88 15.30 -14.37
C GLU A 36 -12.34 14.78 -12.99
N GLY A 37 -11.72 13.70 -12.46
CA GLY A 37 -11.96 13.18 -11.11
C GLY A 37 -11.09 13.83 -10.03
N PRO A 38 -11.42 13.66 -8.73
CA PRO A 38 -10.62 14.24 -7.66
C PRO A 38 -9.21 13.63 -7.64
N GLY A 39 -8.19 14.48 -7.69
CA GLY A 39 -6.78 14.11 -7.72
C GLY A 39 -6.24 13.82 -6.31
N LEU A 40 -5.05 13.22 -6.21
CA LEU A 40 -4.37 12.93 -4.94
C LEU A 40 -4.28 14.18 -4.03
N SER A 41 -4.09 15.37 -4.63
CA SER A 41 -4.05 16.66 -3.94
C SER A 41 -5.32 16.96 -3.14
N ASP A 42 -6.48 16.51 -3.61
CA ASP A 42 -7.78 16.81 -3.00
C ASP A 42 -8.00 16.04 -1.69
N PHE A 43 -7.19 15.00 -1.48
CA PHE A 43 -7.22 14.15 -0.29
C PHE A 43 -6.06 14.44 0.69
N ILE A 44 -5.14 15.34 0.34
CA ILE A 44 -4.08 15.80 1.23
C ILE A 44 -4.60 17.08 1.94
N PRO A 45 -4.72 17.10 3.29
CA PRO A 45 -5.04 18.29 4.07
C PRO A 45 -4.13 19.48 3.71
N GLU A 46 -4.76 20.58 3.30
CA GLU A 46 -4.11 21.85 2.94
C GLU A 46 -3.41 22.54 4.14
N ASP A 47 -3.79 22.17 5.37
CA ASP A 47 -3.28 22.74 6.64
C ASP A 47 -1.87 22.25 7.04
N ARG A 48 -1.17 21.53 6.16
CA ARG A 48 0.19 21.05 6.46
C ARG A 48 1.22 22.10 6.04
N PRO A 49 2.27 22.33 6.84
CA PRO A 49 3.21 23.41 6.60
C PRO A 49 3.82 23.29 5.21
N LYS A 50 3.50 24.26 4.34
CA LYS A 50 4.08 24.42 3.00
C LYS A 50 5.59 24.65 3.06
N ASN A 51 6.07 25.05 4.23
CA ASN A 51 7.44 25.47 4.50
C ASN A 51 8.38 24.28 4.80
N TRP A 52 8.25 23.16 4.07
CA TRP A 52 9.25 22.09 4.17
C TRP A 52 10.65 22.60 3.78
N GLU A 53 10.72 23.62 2.92
CA GLU A 53 11.93 24.32 2.49
C GLU A 53 12.64 25.07 3.64
N GLU A 54 11.90 25.47 4.68
CA GLU A 54 12.44 26.17 5.86
C GLU A 54 12.88 25.20 6.97
N TYR A 55 12.75 23.88 6.75
CA TYR A 55 13.15 22.89 7.75
C TYR A 55 14.68 22.73 7.80
N GLU A 56 15.30 23.27 8.84
CA GLU A 56 16.76 23.21 9.06
C GLU A 56 17.25 21.92 9.74
N GLY A 57 16.35 20.97 10.05
CA GLY A 57 16.73 19.75 10.76
C GLY A 57 17.44 18.72 9.87
N LYS A 58 18.26 17.86 10.48
CA LYS A 58 18.91 16.74 9.78
C LYS A 58 17.85 15.76 9.27
N LEU A 59 17.79 15.58 7.94
CA LEU A 59 16.83 14.69 7.28
C LEU A 59 17.39 13.30 6.96
N LYS A 60 18.72 13.13 6.99
CA LYS A 60 19.38 11.89 6.59
C LYS A 60 20.42 11.50 7.63
N ARG A 61 20.48 10.22 7.97
CA ARG A 61 21.49 9.66 8.85
C ARG A 61 22.80 9.46 8.10
N GLU A 62 23.90 9.73 8.78
CA GLU A 62 25.24 9.46 8.29
C GLU A 62 25.80 8.18 8.92
N ARG A 63 26.85 7.63 8.30
CA ARG A 63 27.52 6.44 8.81
C ARG A 63 28.18 6.79 10.16
N GLY A 64 27.75 6.10 11.22
CA GLY A 64 28.22 6.35 12.59
C GLY A 64 27.17 7.03 13.49
N ASP A 65 26.09 7.56 12.93
CA ASP A 65 25.03 8.18 13.72
C ASP A 65 24.30 7.14 14.59
N SER A 66 24.44 7.26 15.91
CA SER A 66 23.72 6.45 16.89
C SER A 66 22.30 6.99 17.15
N GLU A 67 22.11 8.31 17.00
CA GLU A 67 20.87 9.01 17.30
C GLU A 67 19.78 8.84 16.23
N ARG A 68 18.54 9.16 16.62
CA ARG A 68 17.38 9.15 15.72
C ARG A 68 17.18 10.52 15.11
N LEU A 69 16.75 10.52 13.86
CA LEU A 69 16.28 11.74 13.22
C LEU A 69 14.98 12.23 13.90
N ARG A 70 14.91 13.53 14.16
CA ARG A 70 13.70 14.19 14.67
C ARG A 70 12.62 14.15 13.60
N LEU A 71 11.39 13.80 13.98
CA LEU A 71 10.27 13.74 13.04
C LEU A 71 9.98 15.14 12.45
N PRO A 72 10.08 15.32 11.11
CA PRO A 72 9.80 16.60 10.47
C PRO A 72 8.31 16.93 10.50
N PRO A 73 7.95 18.23 10.37
CA PRO A 73 6.59 18.68 10.59
C PRO A 73 5.56 18.10 9.60
N TRP A 74 5.94 17.82 8.34
CA TRP A 74 5.03 17.25 7.34
C TRP A 74 4.66 15.78 7.58
N LEU A 75 5.36 15.09 8.49
CA LEU A 75 5.05 13.71 8.91
C LEU A 75 4.28 13.64 10.22
N LYS A 76 4.02 14.78 10.88
CA LYS A 76 3.24 14.81 12.12
C LYS A 76 1.76 14.61 11.78
N THR A 77 1.11 13.71 12.51
CA THR A 77 -0.34 13.51 12.45
C THR A 77 -0.97 13.93 13.78
N SER A 78 -2.24 14.31 13.72
CA SER A 78 -3.03 14.59 14.93
C SER A 78 -3.36 13.30 15.66
N ILE A 79 -3.56 13.40 16.97
CA ILE A 79 -4.01 12.28 17.79
C ILE A 79 -5.46 11.96 17.39
N PRO A 80 -5.80 10.69 17.11
CA PRO A 80 -7.17 10.30 16.78
C PRO A 80 -8.12 10.64 17.93
N THR A 81 -9.09 11.52 17.68
CA THR A 81 -10.17 11.86 18.62
C THR A 81 -11.49 11.94 17.84
N GLY A 82 -12.61 11.56 18.47
CA GLY A 82 -13.95 11.71 17.88
C GLY A 82 -14.86 10.49 18.03
N SER A 83 -16.18 10.72 17.99
CA SER A 83 -17.21 9.70 18.19
C SER A 83 -17.23 8.64 17.09
N LYS A 84 -17.04 9.01 15.82
CA LYS A 84 -16.97 8.06 14.69
C LYS A 84 -15.82 7.07 14.82
N PHE A 85 -14.65 7.55 15.23
CA PHE A 85 -13.49 6.70 15.50
C PHE A 85 -13.79 5.68 16.60
N SER A 86 -14.36 6.13 17.73
CA SER A 86 -14.72 5.24 18.85
C SER A 86 -15.78 4.22 18.45
N ALA A 87 -16.82 4.64 17.71
CA ALA A 87 -17.88 3.73 17.26
C ALA A 87 -17.33 2.61 16.37
N LEU A 88 -16.51 2.94 15.37
CA LEU A 88 -15.91 1.93 14.49
C LEU A 88 -14.96 1.01 15.27
N LYS A 89 -14.22 1.56 16.23
CA LYS A 89 -13.35 0.77 17.11
C LYS A 89 -14.13 -0.25 17.95
N ASP A 90 -15.24 0.16 18.55
CA ASP A 90 -16.08 -0.71 19.37
C ASP A 90 -16.77 -1.78 18.51
N GLN A 91 -17.21 -1.42 17.30
CA GLN A 91 -17.74 -2.38 16.33
C GLN A 91 -16.70 -3.45 15.96
N LEU A 92 -15.48 -3.06 15.59
CA LEU A 92 -14.39 -3.98 15.24
C LEU A 92 -14.08 -4.95 16.39
N ARG A 93 -14.05 -4.45 17.63
CA ARG A 93 -13.82 -5.26 18.84
C ARG A 93 -14.93 -6.26 19.10
N ASN A 94 -16.20 -5.83 18.99
CA ASN A 94 -17.35 -6.70 19.22
C ASN A 94 -17.40 -7.84 18.21
N MET A 95 -16.94 -7.60 16.98
CA MET A 95 -16.87 -8.60 15.91
C MET A 95 -15.58 -9.40 15.91
N LYS A 96 -14.67 -9.15 16.86
CA LYS A 96 -13.36 -9.81 16.98
C LYS A 96 -12.50 -9.70 15.71
N LEU A 97 -12.66 -8.60 14.96
CA LEU A 97 -11.90 -8.36 13.74
C LEU A 97 -10.59 -7.62 14.06
N SER A 98 -9.49 -8.15 13.55
CA SER A 98 -8.20 -7.44 13.58
C SER A 98 -8.11 -6.45 12.43
N THR A 99 -7.42 -5.32 12.66
CA THR A 99 -7.11 -4.36 11.60
C THR A 99 -5.62 -4.07 11.56
N VAL A 100 -5.06 -3.98 10.35
CA VAL A 100 -3.66 -3.54 10.19
C VAL A 100 -3.49 -2.10 10.67
N CYS A 101 -4.56 -1.31 10.68
CA CYS A 101 -4.54 0.06 11.18
C CYS A 101 -4.10 0.13 12.65
N GLU A 102 -4.61 -0.77 13.50
CA GLU A 102 -4.22 -0.86 14.90
C GLU A 102 -2.90 -1.63 15.07
N GLU A 103 -2.78 -2.81 14.47
CA GLU A 103 -1.64 -3.72 14.69
C GLU A 103 -0.32 -3.17 14.12
N ALA A 104 -0.39 -2.44 12.99
CA ALA A 104 0.77 -1.76 12.40
C ALA A 104 0.98 -0.32 12.92
N ARG A 105 0.17 0.14 13.90
CA ARG A 105 0.24 1.50 14.47
C ARG A 105 0.19 2.60 13.42
N CYS A 106 -0.80 2.50 12.53
CA CYS A 106 -0.90 3.39 11.38
C CYS A 106 -1.07 4.86 11.81
N PRO A 107 -0.23 5.80 11.34
CA PRO A 107 -0.37 7.21 11.69
C PRO A 107 -1.65 7.86 11.12
N ASN A 108 -2.28 7.21 10.13
CA ASN A 108 -3.47 7.72 9.44
C ASN A 108 -4.78 7.17 10.03
N ILE A 109 -4.74 6.35 11.08
CA ILE A 109 -5.93 5.65 11.61
C ILE A 109 -7.08 6.61 11.95
N GLY A 110 -6.77 7.76 12.55
CA GLY A 110 -7.79 8.76 12.90
C GLY A 110 -8.50 9.36 11.68
N GLU A 111 -7.74 9.64 10.62
CA GLU A 111 -8.28 10.20 9.37
C GLU A 111 -9.12 9.18 8.61
N CYS A 112 -8.62 7.94 8.47
CA CYS A 112 -9.32 6.87 7.77
C CYS A 112 -10.62 6.48 8.48
N TRP A 113 -10.59 6.30 9.80
CA TRP A 113 -11.75 5.80 10.56
C TRP A 113 -12.80 6.88 10.84
N SER A 114 -12.41 8.15 10.88
CA SER A 114 -13.37 9.27 11.00
C SER A 114 -14.00 9.67 9.66
N GLY A 115 -13.49 9.11 8.56
CA GLY A 115 -13.94 9.36 7.19
C GLY A 115 -13.38 10.62 6.53
N GLY A 116 -12.50 11.36 7.21
CA GLY A 116 -11.91 12.63 6.75
C GLY A 116 -12.94 13.62 6.18
N LYS A 117 -12.55 14.43 5.19
CA LYS A 117 -13.42 15.46 4.58
C LYS A 117 -14.65 14.89 3.88
N ASN A 118 -14.55 13.66 3.35
CA ASN A 118 -15.59 13.06 2.49
C ASN A 118 -16.57 12.17 3.27
N GLY A 119 -16.42 12.06 4.60
CA GLY A 119 -17.36 11.37 5.48
C GLY A 119 -17.33 9.83 5.45
N THR A 120 -16.74 9.19 4.43
CA THR A 120 -16.64 7.73 4.32
C THR A 120 -15.50 7.15 5.13
N SER A 121 -15.82 6.45 6.22
CA SER A 121 -14.86 5.70 7.03
C SER A 121 -14.30 4.51 6.24
N THR A 122 -12.98 4.33 6.30
CA THR A 122 -12.25 3.26 5.62
C THR A 122 -11.42 2.50 6.65
N ALA A 123 -11.46 1.18 6.60
CA ALA A 123 -10.67 0.30 7.45
C ALA A 123 -10.11 -0.84 6.60
N THR A 124 -8.88 -1.24 6.90
CA THR A 124 -8.27 -2.42 6.29
C THR A 124 -8.34 -3.58 7.28
N ILE A 125 -9.09 -4.61 6.92
CA ILE A 125 -9.30 -5.80 7.76
C ILE A 125 -8.13 -6.74 7.59
N MET A 126 -7.60 -7.20 8.71
CA MET A 126 -6.50 -8.17 8.76
C MET A 126 -7.06 -9.52 9.16
N LEU A 127 -7.10 -10.43 8.20
CA LEU A 127 -7.54 -11.81 8.36
C LEU A 127 -6.46 -12.67 9.01
N MET A 128 -6.87 -13.81 9.53
CA MET A 128 -6.03 -14.84 10.11
C MET A 128 -5.36 -14.41 11.42
N GLY A 129 -5.99 -13.46 12.12
CA GLY A 129 -5.56 -12.91 13.41
C GLY A 129 -4.46 -11.85 13.32
N ASP A 130 -3.80 -11.63 14.46
CA ASP A 130 -2.83 -10.54 14.68
C ASP A 130 -1.38 -11.01 14.82
N THR A 131 -1.13 -12.30 14.59
CA THR A 131 0.14 -12.95 14.87
C THR A 131 0.70 -13.65 13.63
N CYS A 132 1.81 -13.11 13.13
CA CYS A 132 2.47 -13.53 11.90
C CYS A 132 3.54 -14.60 12.15
N THR A 133 3.72 -15.50 11.19
CA THR A 133 4.82 -16.49 11.19
C THR A 133 6.15 -15.93 10.68
N ARG A 134 6.16 -14.67 10.25
CA ARG A 134 7.31 -13.95 9.69
C ARG A 134 7.68 -12.72 10.51
N GLY A 135 8.96 -12.39 10.48
CA GLY A 135 9.55 -11.28 11.25
C GLY A 135 10.19 -10.24 10.35
N CYS A 136 9.38 -9.48 9.60
CA CYS A 136 9.88 -8.34 8.82
C CYS A 136 10.38 -7.22 9.74
N MET A 137 11.56 -6.67 9.47
CA MET A 137 12.24 -5.71 10.36
C MET A 137 11.58 -4.33 10.41
N PHE A 138 10.63 -4.07 9.51
CA PHE A 138 9.83 -2.85 9.46
C PHE A 138 8.44 -2.98 10.12
N CYS A 139 7.94 -4.20 10.35
CA CYS A 139 6.55 -4.48 10.68
C CYS A 139 6.36 -4.72 12.18
N SER A 140 5.33 -4.11 12.79
CA SER A 140 5.05 -4.24 14.23
C SER A 140 4.03 -5.31 14.62
N VAL A 141 3.49 -6.04 13.64
CA VAL A 141 2.59 -7.17 13.88
C VAL A 141 3.29 -8.21 14.75
N LYS A 142 2.56 -8.85 15.67
CA LYS A 142 3.13 -9.84 16.59
C LYS A 142 3.67 -11.03 15.78
N THR A 143 4.67 -11.72 16.32
CA THR A 143 5.27 -12.86 15.63
C THR A 143 5.25 -14.11 16.48
N SER A 144 4.82 -15.25 15.92
CA SER A 144 4.90 -16.57 16.54
C SER A 144 5.14 -17.63 15.47
N ARG A 145 5.90 -18.67 15.80
CA ARG A 145 6.05 -19.86 14.92
C ARG A 145 4.79 -20.74 14.93
N ALA A 146 3.96 -20.61 15.96
CA ALA A 146 2.71 -21.32 16.14
C ALA A 146 1.63 -20.30 16.52
N PRO A 147 1.09 -19.53 15.55
CA PRO A 147 -0.07 -18.68 15.81
C PRO A 147 -1.31 -19.53 16.16
N PRO A 148 -2.37 -18.93 16.72
CA PRO A 148 -3.63 -19.62 16.93
C PRO A 148 -4.19 -20.26 15.66
N PRO A 149 -5.00 -21.34 15.77
CA PRO A 149 -5.70 -21.90 14.63
C PRO A 149 -6.61 -20.84 13.98
N LEU A 150 -6.86 -20.98 12.68
CA LEU A 150 -7.84 -20.16 11.99
C LEU A 150 -9.23 -20.35 12.61
N ASP A 151 -9.97 -19.25 12.77
CA ASP A 151 -11.38 -19.29 13.09
C ASP A 151 -12.16 -19.66 11.82
N PRO A 152 -12.81 -20.84 11.74
CA PRO A 152 -13.54 -21.25 10.54
C PRO A 152 -14.69 -20.31 10.18
N ASP A 153 -15.22 -19.53 11.14
CA ASP A 153 -16.31 -18.58 10.91
C ASP A 153 -15.81 -17.17 10.54
N GLU A 154 -14.50 -16.90 10.58
CA GLU A 154 -13.91 -15.60 10.20
C GLU A 154 -14.38 -15.11 8.82
N PRO A 155 -14.44 -15.94 7.75
CA PRO A 155 -14.90 -15.49 6.43
C PRO A 155 -16.33 -14.98 6.42
N VAL A 156 -17.24 -15.72 7.07
CA VAL A 156 -18.68 -15.40 7.10
C VAL A 156 -18.93 -14.17 7.99
N ASN A 157 -18.30 -14.13 9.17
CA ASN A 157 -18.43 -13.02 10.11
C ASN A 157 -17.83 -11.73 9.54
N THR A 158 -16.69 -11.81 8.85
CA THR A 158 -16.08 -10.66 8.19
C THR A 158 -16.96 -10.13 7.06
N ALA A 159 -17.52 -11.01 6.22
CA ALA A 159 -18.42 -10.60 5.16
C ALA A 159 -19.66 -9.88 5.71
N LYS A 160 -20.27 -10.43 6.78
CA LYS A 160 -21.41 -9.82 7.47
C LYS A 160 -21.08 -8.43 8.00
N ALA A 161 -19.94 -8.28 8.65
CA ALA A 161 -19.47 -6.99 9.17
C ALA A 161 -19.33 -5.94 8.07
N ILE A 162 -18.69 -6.32 6.95
CA ILE A 162 -18.46 -5.43 5.81
C ILE A 162 -19.78 -5.00 5.16
N HIS A 163 -20.74 -5.92 5.05
CA HIS A 163 -22.08 -5.63 4.54
C HIS A 163 -22.80 -4.63 5.45
N GLU A 164 -22.79 -4.83 6.76
CA GLU A 164 -23.41 -3.94 7.75
C GLU A 164 -22.79 -2.54 7.77
N TRP A 165 -21.50 -2.39 7.42
CA TRP A 165 -20.86 -1.09 7.30
C TRP A 165 -21.29 -0.28 6.07
N GLY A 166 -21.89 -0.94 5.05
CA GLY A 166 -22.34 -0.26 3.84
C GLY A 166 -21.21 0.41 3.05
N VAL A 167 -19.98 -0.14 3.10
CA VAL A 167 -18.82 0.40 2.39
C VAL A 167 -18.83 -0.03 0.91
N GLY A 168 -18.52 0.89 0.01
CA GLY A 168 -18.41 0.58 -1.43
C GLY A 168 -17.06 -0.04 -1.84
N TYR A 169 -16.05 0.05 -0.98
CA TYR A 169 -14.70 -0.45 -1.21
C TYR A 169 -14.12 -0.96 0.11
N ILE A 170 -13.51 -2.14 0.10
CA ILE A 170 -12.84 -2.72 1.27
C ILE A 170 -11.47 -3.27 0.91
N VAL A 171 -10.49 -3.02 1.78
CA VAL A 171 -9.18 -3.67 1.69
C VAL A 171 -9.10 -4.79 2.72
N LEU A 172 -8.80 -5.98 2.24
CA LEU A 172 -8.43 -7.13 3.07
C LEU A 172 -6.92 -7.31 3.00
N THR A 173 -6.31 -7.64 4.13
CA THR A 173 -4.93 -8.11 4.23
C THR A 173 -4.89 -9.30 5.16
N SER A 174 -3.74 -9.95 5.29
CA SER A 174 -3.55 -10.96 6.33
C SER A 174 -2.13 -10.95 6.85
N VAL A 175 -1.92 -11.66 7.96
CA VAL A 175 -0.59 -12.11 8.37
C VAL A 175 -0.09 -13.25 7.48
N ASP A 176 1.22 -13.52 7.48
CA ASP A 176 1.76 -14.73 6.87
C ASP A 176 1.46 -15.95 7.77
N ARG A 177 0.88 -17.01 7.17
CA ARG A 177 0.56 -18.27 7.84
C ARG A 177 1.38 -19.43 7.30
N ASP A 178 2.69 -19.36 7.53
CA ASP A 178 3.63 -20.39 7.10
C ASP A 178 3.42 -21.75 7.80
N ASP A 179 2.60 -21.80 8.85
CA ASP A 179 2.16 -23.02 9.51
C ASP A 179 1.09 -23.79 8.70
N LEU A 180 0.44 -23.15 7.71
CA LEU A 180 -0.57 -23.77 6.87
C LEU A 180 0.01 -24.22 5.52
N PRO A 181 -0.44 -25.37 4.95
CA PRO A 181 0.08 -25.88 3.67
C PRO A 181 -0.07 -24.92 2.49
N ASP A 182 -1.18 -24.17 2.45
CA ASP A 182 -1.52 -23.23 1.39
C ASP A 182 -1.22 -21.77 1.76
N GLY A 183 -0.58 -21.55 2.91
CA GLY A 183 -0.32 -20.21 3.45
C GLY A 183 -1.57 -19.41 3.85
N GLY A 184 -2.74 -20.07 3.96
CA GLY A 184 -4.02 -19.41 4.25
C GLY A 184 -4.78 -18.87 3.04
N SER A 185 -4.33 -19.19 1.82
CA SER A 185 -4.94 -18.69 0.58
C SER A 185 -6.42 -19.07 0.41
N ALA A 186 -6.81 -20.30 0.80
CA ALA A 186 -8.17 -20.76 0.72
C ALA A 186 -9.08 -19.98 1.67
N HIS A 187 -8.59 -19.70 2.88
CA HIS A 187 -9.32 -18.92 3.88
C HIS A 187 -9.60 -17.50 3.40
N PHE A 188 -8.56 -16.84 2.88
CA PHE A 188 -8.66 -15.49 2.35
C PHE A 188 -9.60 -15.44 1.13
N ALA A 189 -9.46 -16.37 0.17
CA ALA A 189 -10.36 -16.47 -0.99
C ALA A 189 -11.81 -16.68 -0.56
N GLU A 190 -12.05 -17.50 0.47
CA GLU A 190 -13.40 -17.72 0.97
C GLU A 190 -14.00 -16.44 1.57
N THR A 191 -13.23 -15.64 2.30
CA THR A 191 -13.70 -14.33 2.78
C THR A 191 -14.14 -13.43 1.63
N VAL A 192 -13.37 -13.38 0.53
CA VAL A 192 -13.75 -12.61 -0.66
C VAL A 192 -15.06 -13.12 -1.26
N ARG A 193 -15.21 -14.44 -1.42
CA ARG A 193 -16.45 -15.04 -1.95
C ARG A 193 -17.65 -14.73 -1.08
N GLN A 194 -17.52 -14.84 0.25
CA GLN A 194 -18.59 -14.51 1.18
C GLN A 194 -19.01 -13.04 1.08
N ILE A 195 -18.06 -12.12 0.94
CA ILE A 195 -18.37 -10.69 0.69
C ILE A 195 -19.16 -10.53 -0.62
N LYS A 196 -18.70 -11.17 -1.71
CA LYS A 196 -19.37 -11.06 -3.02
C LYS A 196 -20.75 -11.72 -3.06
N ILE A 197 -20.99 -12.75 -2.26
CA ILE A 197 -22.32 -13.36 -2.07
C ILE A 197 -23.27 -12.37 -1.42
N GLN A 198 -22.82 -11.67 -0.37
CA GLN A 198 -23.65 -10.70 0.37
C GLN A 198 -23.82 -9.38 -0.38
N SER A 199 -22.80 -8.92 -1.10
CA SER A 199 -22.90 -7.75 -1.97
C SER A 199 -21.89 -7.79 -3.12
N LYS A 200 -22.42 -7.95 -4.34
CA LYS A 200 -21.61 -7.94 -5.57
C LYS A 200 -21.06 -6.55 -5.92
N GLU A 201 -21.64 -5.50 -5.35
CA GLU A 201 -21.29 -4.11 -5.63
C GLU A 201 -20.03 -3.65 -4.88
N ILE A 202 -19.75 -4.25 -3.72
CA ILE A 202 -18.58 -3.90 -2.90
C ILE A 202 -17.32 -4.29 -3.67
N LEU A 203 -16.44 -3.33 -3.90
CA LEU A 203 -15.13 -3.57 -4.49
C LEU A 203 -14.17 -4.11 -3.43
N VAL A 204 -13.42 -5.16 -3.75
CA VAL A 204 -12.53 -5.85 -2.81
C VAL A 204 -11.09 -5.80 -3.32
N GLU A 205 -10.23 -5.12 -2.56
CA GLU A 205 -8.78 -5.15 -2.71
C GLU A 205 -8.17 -6.15 -1.74
N CYS A 206 -7.33 -7.06 -2.23
CA CYS A 206 -6.64 -8.05 -1.41
C CYS A 206 -5.14 -7.76 -1.41
N LEU A 207 -4.63 -7.24 -0.29
CA LEU A 207 -3.20 -7.15 0.00
C LEU A 207 -2.72 -8.48 0.57
N VAL A 208 -2.15 -9.32 -0.28
CA VAL A 208 -1.84 -10.70 0.08
C VAL A 208 -0.38 -10.92 0.50
N PRO A 209 -0.12 -11.97 1.30
CA PRO A 209 1.20 -12.58 1.44
C PRO A 209 1.80 -13.04 0.10
N ASP A 210 3.08 -13.43 0.10
CA ASP A 210 3.71 -14.00 -1.09
C ASP A 210 3.42 -15.49 -1.31
N PHE A 211 2.81 -16.16 -0.32
CA PHE A 211 2.57 -17.62 -0.30
C PHE A 211 3.82 -18.46 -0.64
N ARG A 212 5.02 -17.94 -0.34
CA ARG A 212 6.33 -18.51 -0.75
C ARG A 212 6.47 -18.71 -2.26
N GLY A 213 5.77 -17.90 -3.04
CA GLY A 213 5.70 -18.03 -4.49
C GLY A 213 4.89 -19.24 -4.97
N ASN A 214 4.06 -19.85 -4.11
CA ASN A 214 3.18 -20.94 -4.51
C ASN A 214 2.14 -20.42 -5.51
N ARG A 215 2.20 -20.96 -6.73
CA ARG A 215 1.35 -20.54 -7.85
C ARG A 215 -0.12 -20.85 -7.58
N ASP A 216 -0.44 -21.99 -6.98
CA ASP A 216 -1.82 -22.42 -6.75
C ASP A 216 -2.51 -21.59 -5.67
N SER A 217 -1.76 -21.17 -4.65
CA SER A 217 -2.22 -20.19 -3.65
C SER A 217 -2.54 -18.85 -4.30
N VAL A 218 -1.65 -18.35 -5.18
CA VAL A 218 -1.91 -17.11 -5.95
C VAL A 218 -3.14 -17.28 -6.85
N ALA A 219 -3.29 -18.42 -7.51
CA ALA A 219 -4.44 -18.75 -8.35
C ALA A 219 -5.75 -18.73 -7.57
N THR A 220 -5.75 -19.34 -6.38
CA THR A 220 -6.90 -19.44 -5.49
C THR A 220 -7.43 -18.05 -5.14
N ILE A 221 -6.53 -17.11 -4.81
CA ILE A 221 -6.93 -15.73 -4.57
C ILE A 221 -7.37 -15.05 -5.85
N ALA A 222 -6.56 -15.08 -6.92
CA ALA A 222 -6.85 -14.39 -8.18
C ALA A 222 -8.22 -14.77 -8.78
N ALA A 223 -8.70 -16.00 -8.52
CA ALA A 223 -10.00 -16.51 -8.96
C ALA A 223 -11.14 -16.33 -7.93
N SER A 224 -10.91 -15.67 -6.79
CA SER A 224 -11.91 -15.50 -5.72
C SER A 224 -12.99 -14.46 -6.01
N GLY A 225 -12.81 -13.68 -7.09
CA GLY A 225 -13.71 -12.59 -7.47
C GLY A 225 -13.33 -11.23 -6.90
N LEU A 226 -12.13 -11.07 -6.33
CA LEU A 226 -11.59 -9.75 -5.97
C LEU A 226 -11.48 -8.82 -7.19
N ASP A 227 -11.40 -7.52 -6.93
CA ASP A 227 -11.25 -6.51 -7.98
C ASP A 227 -9.79 -6.01 -8.10
N VAL A 228 -9.02 -6.04 -7.00
CA VAL A 228 -7.63 -5.56 -6.98
C VAL A 228 -6.71 -6.52 -6.23
N PHE A 229 -5.72 -7.08 -6.94
CA PHE A 229 -4.69 -7.94 -6.36
C PHE A 229 -3.47 -7.10 -5.97
N ALA A 230 -3.22 -6.95 -4.67
CA ALA A 230 -2.07 -6.21 -4.16
C ALA A 230 -1.05 -7.14 -3.50
N HIS A 231 0.24 -6.94 -3.81
CA HIS A 231 1.34 -7.54 -3.06
C HIS A 231 2.52 -6.57 -3.05
N ASN A 232 2.98 -6.19 -1.86
CA ASN A 232 3.97 -5.14 -1.72
C ASN A 232 5.40 -5.67 -1.89
N ILE A 233 6.19 -4.98 -2.70
CA ILE A 233 7.64 -5.20 -2.81
C ILE A 233 8.41 -4.60 -1.63
N GLU A 234 7.83 -3.59 -1.00
CA GLU A 234 8.25 -2.88 0.22
C GLU A 234 9.53 -2.07 0.10
N THR A 235 10.57 -2.60 -0.53
CA THR A 235 11.86 -1.92 -0.69
C THR A 235 12.57 -2.41 -1.94
N VAL A 236 13.74 -1.83 -2.21
CA VAL A 236 14.58 -2.16 -3.35
C VAL A 236 15.28 -3.52 -3.15
N GLU A 237 15.70 -4.15 -4.25
CA GLU A 237 16.28 -5.51 -4.23
C GLU A 237 17.42 -5.67 -3.23
N ARG A 238 18.37 -4.72 -3.22
CA ARG A 238 19.52 -4.74 -2.31
C ARG A 238 19.14 -4.74 -0.82
N LEU A 239 18.06 -4.04 -0.47
CA LEU A 239 17.62 -3.89 0.93
C LEU A 239 16.67 -5.00 1.38
N THR A 240 16.07 -5.74 0.45
CA THR A 240 15.10 -6.79 0.74
C THR A 240 15.56 -7.77 1.84
N PRO A 241 16.78 -8.33 1.81
CA PRO A 241 17.23 -9.28 2.84
C PRO A 241 17.37 -8.69 4.25
N PHE A 242 17.46 -7.35 4.36
CA PHE A 242 17.64 -6.64 5.63
C PHE A 242 16.33 -6.04 6.16
N VAL A 243 15.37 -5.80 5.27
CA VAL A 243 14.09 -5.16 5.57
C VAL A 243 12.99 -6.20 5.78
N ARG A 244 12.92 -7.21 4.92
CA ARG A 244 11.86 -8.22 4.90
C ARG A 244 12.35 -9.52 5.55
N ASP A 245 11.43 -10.38 5.94
CA ASP A 245 11.77 -11.74 6.37
C ASP A 245 12.54 -12.45 5.24
N LYS A 246 13.52 -13.28 5.58
CA LYS A 246 14.35 -14.02 4.61
C LYS A 246 13.57 -14.87 3.61
N ARG A 247 12.33 -15.24 3.94
CA ARG A 247 11.41 -15.99 3.05
C ARG A 247 10.74 -15.10 1.99
N ALA A 248 10.77 -13.79 2.16
CA ALA A 248 10.13 -12.81 1.29
C ALA A 248 11.14 -12.18 0.31
N GLY A 249 11.43 -12.91 -0.77
CA GLY A 249 12.39 -12.50 -1.79
C GLY A 249 11.85 -11.46 -2.78
N TYR A 250 12.73 -10.55 -3.23
CA TYR A 250 12.38 -9.49 -4.19
C TYR A 250 11.83 -10.06 -5.52
N ARG A 251 12.57 -11.01 -6.12
CA ARG A 251 12.16 -11.68 -7.37
C ARG A 251 10.94 -12.58 -7.18
N GLN A 252 10.77 -13.16 -5.99
CA GLN A 252 9.56 -13.92 -5.64
C GLN A 252 8.32 -13.01 -5.64
N THR A 253 8.41 -11.82 -5.04
CA THR A 253 7.33 -10.83 -5.06
C THR A 253 6.95 -10.43 -6.49
N LEU A 254 7.93 -10.15 -7.36
CA LEU A 254 7.65 -9.85 -8.77
C LEU A 254 6.94 -11.01 -9.47
N LYS A 255 7.37 -12.25 -9.22
CA LYS A 255 6.74 -13.45 -9.78
C LYS A 255 5.30 -13.63 -9.29
N VAL A 256 5.00 -13.36 -8.02
CA VAL A 256 3.64 -13.41 -7.47
C VAL A 256 2.71 -12.42 -8.20
N LEU A 257 3.17 -11.20 -8.40
CA LEU A 257 2.41 -10.15 -9.12
C LEU A 257 2.18 -10.52 -10.59
N ALA A 258 3.22 -11.00 -11.28
CA ALA A 258 3.11 -11.47 -12.66
C ALA A 258 2.15 -12.67 -12.78
N THR A 259 2.24 -13.62 -11.84
CA THR A 259 1.36 -14.80 -11.79
C THR A 259 -0.10 -14.41 -11.64
N ALA A 260 -0.42 -13.40 -10.80
CA ALA A 260 -1.79 -12.92 -10.66
C ALA A 260 -2.35 -12.39 -12.00
N LYS A 261 -1.53 -11.65 -12.77
CA LYS A 261 -1.88 -11.18 -14.12
C LYS A 261 -2.00 -12.30 -15.15
N GLU A 262 -1.14 -13.30 -15.10
CA GLU A 262 -1.22 -14.47 -15.99
C GLU A 262 -2.53 -15.24 -15.77
N ILE A 263 -2.98 -15.35 -14.52
CA ILE A 263 -4.19 -16.10 -14.15
C ILE A 263 -5.45 -15.32 -14.47
N ASN A 264 -5.43 -14.01 -14.20
CA ASN A 264 -6.55 -13.13 -14.51
C ASN A 264 -6.01 -11.78 -15.03
N PRO A 265 -5.90 -11.62 -16.37
CA PRO A 265 -5.36 -10.42 -16.99
C PRO A 265 -6.13 -9.13 -16.66
N ASP A 266 -7.41 -9.27 -16.33
CA ASP A 266 -8.32 -8.14 -16.06
C ASP A 266 -8.18 -7.58 -14.65
N LEU A 267 -7.59 -8.34 -13.71
CA LEU A 267 -7.33 -7.87 -12.34
C LEU A 267 -6.45 -6.64 -12.36
N ILE A 268 -6.80 -5.63 -11.56
CA ILE A 268 -5.87 -4.54 -11.30
C ILE A 268 -4.82 -5.05 -10.32
N THR A 269 -3.54 -4.94 -10.67
CA THR A 269 -2.43 -5.29 -9.77
C THR A 269 -1.80 -4.06 -9.14
N LYS A 270 -1.45 -4.19 -7.86
CA LYS A 270 -0.92 -3.08 -7.07
C LYS A 270 0.28 -3.50 -6.22
N SER A 271 1.23 -2.59 -6.07
CA SER A 271 2.36 -2.77 -5.14
C SER A 271 2.72 -1.46 -4.44
N SER A 272 3.58 -1.57 -3.42
CA SER A 272 4.01 -0.44 -2.61
C SER A 272 5.51 -0.48 -2.33
N ILE A 273 6.12 0.71 -2.27
CA ILE A 273 7.51 0.94 -1.88
C ILE A 273 7.52 1.89 -0.67
N MET A 274 8.21 1.50 0.40
CA MET A 274 8.53 2.37 1.51
C MET A 274 9.88 3.04 1.27
N LEU A 275 9.90 4.37 1.37
CA LEU A 275 11.11 5.18 1.24
C LEU A 275 11.66 5.59 2.60
N GLY A 276 12.97 5.86 2.66
CA GLY A 276 13.68 6.24 3.87
C GLY A 276 14.37 5.09 4.60
N LEU A 277 14.58 3.94 3.94
CA LEU A 277 15.28 2.77 4.50
C LEU A 277 16.77 2.71 4.10
N GLY A 278 17.21 3.60 3.22
CA GLY A 278 18.60 3.71 2.75
C GLY A 278 18.79 3.30 1.29
N GLU A 279 17.71 3.21 0.54
CA GLU A 279 17.68 3.07 -0.90
C GLU A 279 18.21 4.34 -1.58
N THR A 280 18.74 4.20 -2.79
CA THR A 280 19.09 5.34 -3.65
C THR A 280 18.00 5.56 -4.70
N ASP A 281 17.97 6.77 -5.28
CA ASP A 281 17.02 7.10 -6.34
C ASP A 281 17.09 6.10 -7.51
N GLN A 282 18.30 5.73 -7.96
CA GLN A 282 18.44 4.75 -9.04
C GLN A 282 17.85 3.38 -8.68
N GLN A 283 17.95 2.98 -7.40
CA GLN A 283 17.38 1.70 -6.93
C GLN A 283 15.85 1.76 -6.88
N VAL A 284 15.28 2.90 -6.49
CA VAL A 284 13.82 3.10 -6.49
C VAL A 284 13.28 3.10 -7.91
N GLU A 285 13.91 3.84 -8.83
CA GLU A 285 13.52 3.89 -10.24
C GLU A 285 13.62 2.51 -10.89
N GLN A 286 14.70 1.76 -10.63
CA GLN A 286 14.81 0.38 -11.10
C GLN A 286 13.70 -0.52 -10.54
N THR A 287 13.35 -0.35 -9.26
CA THR A 287 12.26 -1.11 -8.65
C THR A 287 10.91 -0.80 -9.30
N MET A 288 10.65 0.46 -9.64
CA MET A 288 9.45 0.85 -10.39
C MET A 288 9.44 0.25 -11.80
N LYS A 289 10.58 0.23 -12.50
CA LYS A 289 10.71 -0.44 -13.82
C LYS A 289 10.47 -1.95 -13.72
N ASP A 290 10.99 -2.60 -12.69
CA ASP A 290 10.80 -4.03 -12.43
C ASP A 290 9.32 -4.35 -12.15
N LEU A 291 8.66 -3.55 -11.30
CA LEU A 291 7.22 -3.67 -11.04
C LEU A 291 6.41 -3.52 -12.33
N LYS A 292 6.73 -2.50 -13.14
CA LYS A 292 6.03 -2.29 -14.42
C LYS A 292 6.23 -3.47 -15.37
N SER A 293 7.45 -4.00 -15.45
CA SER A 293 7.78 -5.18 -16.26
C SER A 293 7.07 -6.45 -15.79
N ALA A 294 6.75 -6.56 -14.49
CA ALA A 294 5.94 -7.63 -13.92
C ALA A 294 4.42 -7.42 -14.12
N GLY A 295 4.01 -6.41 -14.89
CA GLY A 295 2.60 -6.15 -15.19
C GLY A 295 1.83 -5.47 -14.06
N VAL A 296 2.51 -4.75 -13.16
CA VAL A 296 1.85 -3.97 -12.10
C VAL A 296 1.17 -2.73 -12.67
N ASP A 297 -0.11 -2.54 -12.35
CA ASP A 297 -0.91 -1.41 -12.82
C ASP A 297 -0.75 -0.17 -11.95
N CYS A 298 -0.75 -0.35 -10.63
CA CYS A 298 -0.77 0.73 -9.65
C CYS A 298 0.41 0.62 -8.69
N VAL A 299 1.05 1.74 -8.35
CA VAL A 299 2.14 1.76 -7.36
C VAL A 299 1.94 2.86 -6.33
N THR A 300 2.26 2.55 -5.07
CA THR A 300 2.26 3.53 -3.99
C THR A 300 3.66 3.73 -3.42
N LEU A 301 4.06 4.97 -3.16
CA LEU A 301 5.32 5.33 -2.51
C LEU A 301 5.02 6.13 -1.25
N GLY A 302 5.47 5.63 -0.10
CA GLY A 302 5.22 6.22 1.21
C GLY A 302 6.46 6.30 2.08
N GLN A 303 6.49 7.20 3.06
CA GLN A 303 7.58 7.24 4.03
C GLN A 303 7.52 6.05 4.98
N TYR A 304 8.64 5.34 5.13
CA TYR A 304 8.85 4.40 6.22
C TYR A 304 8.81 5.14 7.56
N MET A 305 7.89 4.71 8.42
CA MET A 305 7.74 5.21 9.79
C MET A 305 8.12 4.12 10.76
N GLN A 306 9.16 4.36 11.57
CA GLN A 306 9.63 3.38 12.54
C GLN A 306 8.55 3.11 13.61
N PRO A 307 8.00 1.88 13.72
CA PRO A 307 6.88 1.64 14.64
C PRO A 307 7.28 1.66 16.12
N THR A 308 8.44 1.09 16.44
CA THR A 308 8.97 1.05 17.82
C THR A 308 10.48 1.16 17.82
N ARG A 309 11.07 1.30 19.01
CA ARG A 309 12.51 1.46 19.12
C ARG A 309 13.35 0.27 18.62
N ARG A 310 12.73 -0.92 18.50
CA ARG A 310 13.39 -2.18 18.12
C ARG A 310 13.44 -2.41 16.60
N HIS A 311 12.63 -1.68 15.83
CA HIS A 311 12.58 -1.80 14.36
C HIS A 311 13.68 -0.99 13.70
N LEU A 312 13.83 -1.15 12.38
CA LEU A 312 14.79 -0.38 11.59
C LEU A 312 14.70 1.12 11.88
N LYS A 313 15.86 1.77 11.96
CA LYS A 313 15.91 3.22 12.08
C LYS A 313 15.60 3.82 10.71
N VAL A 314 14.82 4.89 10.69
CA VAL A 314 14.64 5.71 9.49
C VAL A 314 16.01 6.24 9.05
N HIS A 315 16.42 5.92 7.83
CA HIS A 315 17.66 6.39 7.23
C HIS A 315 17.50 7.82 6.71
N GLU A 316 16.35 8.11 6.10
CA GLU A 316 16.06 9.40 5.50
C GLU A 316 14.57 9.75 5.64
N TYR A 317 14.27 10.99 5.99
CA TYR A 317 12.93 11.57 5.83
C TYR A 317 12.85 12.25 4.48
N VAL A 318 12.15 11.60 3.56
CA VAL A 318 11.98 12.06 2.19
C VAL A 318 11.08 13.30 2.17
N THR A 319 11.48 14.31 1.38
CA THR A 319 10.76 15.59 1.29
C THR A 319 9.50 15.45 0.43
N PRO A 320 8.46 16.27 0.66
CA PRO A 320 7.27 16.30 -0.19
C PRO A 320 7.60 16.50 -1.68
N ALA A 321 8.57 17.36 -2.00
CA ALA A 321 9.01 17.58 -3.38
C ALA A 321 9.58 16.31 -4.02
N LYS A 322 10.32 15.49 -3.27
CA LYS A 322 10.85 14.23 -3.77
C LYS A 322 9.73 13.19 -4.02
N PHE A 323 8.71 13.15 -3.16
CA PHE A 323 7.52 12.32 -3.43
C PHE A 323 6.81 12.76 -4.71
N LYS A 324 6.65 14.07 -4.96
CA LYS A 324 6.07 14.57 -6.21
C LYS A 324 6.87 14.13 -7.44
N GLN A 325 8.21 14.14 -7.37
CA GLN A 325 9.06 13.60 -8.45
C GLN A 325 8.77 12.10 -8.71
N TRP A 326 8.57 11.30 -7.66
CA TRP A 326 8.24 9.88 -7.84
C TRP A 326 6.86 9.65 -8.45
N GLU A 327 5.89 10.53 -8.17
CA GLU A 327 4.59 10.53 -8.85
C GLU A 327 4.77 10.73 -10.36
N GLU A 328 5.52 11.75 -10.76
CA GLU A 328 5.83 12.07 -12.15
C GLU A 328 6.57 10.90 -12.84
N VAL A 329 7.56 10.31 -12.18
CA VAL A 329 8.28 9.12 -12.69
C VAL A 329 7.33 7.95 -12.91
N GLY A 330 6.42 7.67 -11.97
CA GLY A 330 5.46 6.58 -12.11
C GLY A 330 4.48 6.79 -13.27
N LEU A 331 4.02 8.03 -13.47
CA LEU A 331 3.21 8.39 -14.63
C LEU A 331 4.00 8.21 -15.93
N CYS A 332 5.27 8.62 -15.98
CA CYS A 332 6.13 8.45 -17.16
C CYS A 332 6.42 6.98 -17.49
N LEU A 333 6.56 6.12 -16.48
CA LEU A 333 6.73 4.67 -16.66
C LEU A 333 5.43 3.96 -17.07
N GLY A 334 4.30 4.67 -17.09
CA GLY A 334 3.04 4.15 -17.57
C GLY A 334 2.26 3.30 -16.56
N PHE A 335 2.44 3.52 -15.26
CA PHE A 335 1.45 3.04 -14.28
C PHE A 335 0.08 3.68 -14.57
N LEU A 336 -1.01 2.94 -14.33
CA LEU A 336 -2.37 3.49 -14.38
C LEU A 336 -2.55 4.53 -13.28
N TYR A 337 -1.93 4.28 -12.13
CA TYR A 337 -1.99 5.14 -10.96
C TYR A 337 -0.69 5.10 -10.17
N THR A 338 -0.21 6.27 -9.76
CA THR A 338 0.91 6.39 -8.83
C THR A 338 0.49 7.29 -7.67
N ALA A 339 0.35 6.74 -6.46
CA ALA A 339 0.21 7.55 -5.26
C ALA A 339 1.58 7.73 -4.62
N SER A 340 2.06 8.96 -4.49
CA SER A 340 3.35 9.22 -3.88
C SER A 340 3.25 10.35 -2.87
N GLY A 341 3.56 10.06 -1.61
CA GLY A 341 3.47 11.08 -0.57
C GLY A 341 3.95 10.60 0.79
N PRO A 342 4.33 11.52 1.69
CA PRO A 342 4.92 11.15 2.98
C PRO A 342 4.04 10.19 3.81
N LEU A 343 2.73 10.42 3.83
CA LEU A 343 1.77 9.61 4.58
C LEU A 343 1.03 8.57 3.73
N VAL A 344 1.37 8.43 2.45
CA VAL A 344 0.76 7.39 1.60
C VAL A 344 1.07 6.01 2.18
N ARG A 345 0.07 5.13 2.10
CA ARG A 345 0.12 3.72 2.47
C ARG A 345 -0.49 2.90 1.34
N SER A 346 -0.20 1.61 1.30
CA SER A 346 -0.80 0.69 0.32
C SER A 346 -2.32 0.78 0.34
N SER A 347 -2.94 0.87 1.53
CA SER A 347 -4.40 1.05 1.69
C SER A 347 -4.83 2.51 1.95
N TYR A 348 -4.07 3.51 1.51
CA TYR A 348 -4.47 4.91 1.68
C TYR A 348 -5.51 5.32 0.64
N ARG A 349 -6.58 5.95 1.13
CA ARG A 349 -7.85 6.33 0.48
C ARG A 349 -7.77 6.81 -0.97
N ALA A 350 -6.76 7.60 -1.32
CA ALA A 350 -6.62 8.15 -2.67
C ALA A 350 -6.52 7.04 -3.73
N GLY A 351 -5.87 5.91 -3.41
CA GLY A 351 -5.84 4.76 -4.31
C GLY A 351 -7.19 4.06 -4.45
N GLU A 352 -7.97 4.00 -3.36
CA GLU A 352 -9.27 3.32 -3.35
C GLU A 352 -10.30 4.04 -4.23
N PHE A 353 -10.39 5.37 -4.13
CA PHE A 353 -11.31 6.16 -4.97
C PHE A 353 -10.95 6.11 -6.46
N PHE A 354 -9.66 6.24 -6.78
CA PHE A 354 -9.19 6.16 -8.16
C PHE A 354 -9.50 4.79 -8.77
N ILE A 355 -9.12 3.72 -8.06
CA ILE A 355 -9.34 2.36 -8.53
C ILE A 355 -10.84 2.06 -8.62
N ALA A 356 -11.64 2.54 -7.65
CA ALA A 356 -13.09 2.39 -7.70
C ALA A 356 -13.72 3.07 -8.93
N SER A 357 -13.26 4.28 -9.29
CA SER A 357 -13.70 4.96 -10.52
C SER A 357 -13.36 4.12 -11.75
N LEU A 358 -12.10 3.70 -11.86
CA LEU A 358 -11.60 2.92 -13.01
C LEU A 358 -12.36 1.59 -13.18
N LEU A 359 -12.68 0.91 -12.08
CA LEU A 359 -13.43 -0.34 -12.10
C LEU A 359 -14.91 -0.15 -12.46
N ARG A 360 -15.54 0.94 -12.01
CA ARG A 360 -16.93 1.28 -12.37
C ARG A 360 -17.04 1.61 -13.86
N ASP A 361 -16.08 2.34 -14.41
CA ASP A 361 -16.04 2.68 -15.83
C ASP A 361 -15.88 1.44 -16.70
N ARG A 362 -14.98 0.52 -16.34
CA ARG A 362 -14.84 -0.78 -17.04
C ARG A 362 -16.13 -1.59 -17.06
N LYS A 363 -16.88 -1.59 -15.95
CA LYS A 363 -18.17 -2.29 -15.86
C LYS A 363 -19.23 -1.61 -16.74
N ALA A 364 -19.23 -0.27 -16.82
CA ALA A 364 -20.15 0.48 -17.69
C ALA A 364 -19.87 0.26 -19.18
N ASP A 365 -18.60 0.14 -19.59
CA ASP A 365 -18.20 -0.12 -20.98
C ASP A 365 -18.45 -1.58 -21.43
N SER A 366 -18.70 -2.50 -20.49
CA SER A 366 -18.93 -3.93 -20.74
C SER A 366 -20.42 -4.32 -20.81
N LEU A 367 -21.31 -3.37 -20.54
CA LEU A 367 -22.78 -3.47 -20.65
C LEU A 367 -23.24 -2.81 -21.94
#